data_AF-A0A0H4VZW6-F1
#
_entry.id   AF-A0A0H4VZW6-F1
#
_cell.length_a   1.000
_cell.length_b   1.000
_cell.length_c   1.000
_cell.angle_alpha   90.00
_cell.angle_beta   90.00
_cell.angle_gamma   90.00
#
_symmetry.space_group_name_H-M   'P 1'
#
loop_
_entity.id
_entity.type
_entity.pdbx_description
1 polymer ?
#
loop_
_entity_poly.entity_id
_entity_poly.type
_entity_poly.pdbx_seq_one_letter_code
_entity_poly.pdbx_strand_id
1 'polypeptide(L)'
;MDGNNVIRKIGLLLGVAACGALVTSCGGDDDDPTPTPTGSSTPTPSPTSSELSLTADFTASSGNANYIYAFFTPDTGGTEVFNGGSRINGNGVIEFVASPDSASFIFPDLSEAAVFGAAEFVSVSATQRFYQMGTAALTMFLPDEEVMRVTYDLDDQPFTRNSVEGTLRSRRSAIFFSPVTTTTDIASTLTYSGDIDVAGGDPGVTAADTVSAPQTTFTVTPGTDDTISGTIAIFETVASTQTQIASFEISAKVGAGGTFDGAISDTTYALTGNYVGALAGDDREEVFIIFSAIDSDPDDDDDRVFVGSYIGN
;
A
#
# COMPACT_ATOMS: atom_id res chain seq x y z
N MET A 1 27.52 5.04 6.28
CA MET A 1 26.25 4.31 6.37
C MET A 1 25.36 5.13 7.30
N ASP A 2 24.58 6.03 6.72
CA ASP A 2 23.85 7.07 7.47
C ASP A 2 22.48 6.55 7.92
N GLY A 3 22.46 5.64 8.90
CA GLY A 3 21.22 5.20 9.54
C GLY A 3 20.38 6.38 10.06
N ASN A 4 21.03 7.46 10.52
CA ASN A 4 20.35 8.67 11.00
C ASN A 4 19.56 9.43 9.90
N ASN A 5 19.94 9.32 8.62
CA ASN A 5 19.23 9.99 7.53
C ASN A 5 17.99 9.20 7.08
N VAL A 6 18.02 7.87 7.15
CA VAL A 6 16.88 7.00 6.86
C VAL A 6 15.84 7.10 7.98
N ILE A 7 16.27 7.07 9.25
CA ILE A 7 15.40 7.20 10.43
C ILE A 7 14.67 8.56 10.46
N ARG A 8 15.36 9.66 10.13
CA ARG A 8 14.72 10.98 10.02
C ARG A 8 13.71 11.05 8.90
N LYS A 9 13.95 10.39 7.76
CA LYS A 9 13.00 10.38 6.63
C LYS A 9 11.77 9.54 6.91
N ILE A 10 11.88 8.39 7.59
CA ILE A 10 10.74 7.57 8.00
C ILE A 10 9.93 8.28 9.09
N GLY A 11 10.60 8.89 10.07
CA GLY A 11 9.95 9.70 11.11
C GLY A 11 9.29 10.97 10.57
N LEU A 12 9.85 11.61 9.53
CA LEU A 12 9.19 12.70 8.82
C LEU A 12 8.11 12.20 7.85
N LEU A 13 8.26 11.09 7.13
CA LEU A 13 7.22 10.57 6.22
C LEU A 13 5.98 10.11 7.01
N LEU A 14 6.19 9.43 8.15
CA LEU A 14 5.13 8.93 9.01
C LEU A 14 4.63 9.98 10.02
N GLY A 15 5.44 11.00 10.33
CA GLY A 15 5.03 12.18 11.09
C GLY A 15 4.33 13.25 10.26
N VAL A 16 4.61 13.33 8.95
CA VAL A 16 3.89 14.19 7.98
C VAL A 16 2.65 13.47 7.41
N ALA A 17 2.55 12.14 7.52
CA ALA A 17 1.30 11.43 7.23
C ALA A 17 0.15 11.82 8.18
N ALA A 18 0.45 12.35 9.37
CA ALA A 18 -0.49 12.98 10.30
C ALA A 18 -0.70 14.50 10.03
N CYS A 19 -0.11 15.03 8.94
CA CYS A 19 -0.28 16.41 8.49
C CYS A 19 -0.49 16.38 6.96
N GLY A 20 -1.65 15.85 6.54
CA GLY A 20 -2.05 15.88 5.14
C GLY A 20 -2.09 17.31 4.60
N ALA A 21 -1.39 17.52 3.48
CA ALA A 21 -1.32 18.72 2.64
C ALA A 21 -0.25 19.79 3.00
N LEU A 22 0.39 20.28 1.93
CA LEU A 22 1.33 21.41 1.83
C LEU A 22 2.81 21.11 2.10
N VAL A 23 3.47 20.52 1.10
CA VAL A 23 4.83 20.98 0.75
C VAL A 23 4.77 21.62 -0.64
N THR A 24 4.24 22.84 -0.68
CA THR A 24 4.56 23.82 -1.72
C THR A 24 5.10 25.07 -1.04
N SER A 25 6.32 25.40 -1.46
CA SER A 25 7.22 26.48 -1.08
C SER A 25 6.66 27.87 -0.73
N CYS A 26 7.43 28.54 0.14
CA CYS A 26 7.75 29.98 0.17
C CYS A 26 6.67 31.00 0.62
N GLY A 27 6.84 31.46 1.87
CA GLY A 27 6.88 32.85 2.32
C GLY A 27 6.08 33.97 1.61
N GLY A 28 5.36 34.73 2.43
CA GLY A 28 5.03 36.14 2.19
C GLY A 28 3.56 36.48 2.39
N ASP A 29 3.28 37.18 3.49
CA ASP A 29 2.21 38.16 3.75
C ASP A 29 0.75 37.90 3.30
N ASP A 30 -0.11 37.89 4.33
CA ASP A 30 -1.49 38.42 4.46
C ASP A 30 -2.46 38.39 3.25
N ASP A 31 -3.64 37.80 3.54
CA ASP A 31 -4.87 37.70 2.74
C ASP A 31 -4.86 36.73 1.54
N ASP A 32 -4.98 35.42 1.81
CA ASP A 32 -5.29 34.41 0.78
C ASP A 32 -6.50 33.55 1.24
N PRO A 33 -7.46 33.24 0.34
CA PRO A 33 -8.69 32.54 0.70
C PRO A 33 -8.38 31.11 1.12
N THR A 34 -9.21 30.55 2.00
CA THR A 34 -9.14 29.14 2.41
C THR A 34 -8.92 28.26 1.19
N PRO A 35 -7.78 27.54 1.07
CA PRO A 35 -7.51 26.72 -0.08
C PRO A 35 -8.58 25.63 -0.14
N THR A 36 -9.38 25.63 -1.21
CA THR A 36 -10.18 24.46 -1.55
C THR A 36 -9.19 23.36 -1.91
N PRO A 37 -9.24 22.16 -1.30
CA PRO A 37 -8.37 21.06 -1.69
C PRO A 37 -8.60 20.75 -3.16
N THR A 38 -7.72 21.24 -4.02
CA THR A 38 -7.65 20.84 -5.41
C THR A 38 -7.22 19.39 -5.40
N GLY A 39 -8.11 18.50 -5.85
CA GLY A 39 -7.79 17.10 -6.09
C GLY A 39 -6.58 17.01 -7.00
N SER A 40 -5.40 16.87 -6.41
CA SER A 40 -4.21 16.47 -7.15
C SER A 40 -4.54 15.07 -7.64
N SER A 41 -4.69 14.91 -8.96
CA SER A 41 -4.80 13.60 -9.59
C SER A 41 -3.68 12.75 -9.00
N THR A 42 -4.05 11.70 -8.27
CA THR A 42 -3.03 10.82 -7.71
C THR A 42 -2.44 10.08 -8.90
N PRO A 43 -1.12 10.14 -9.12
CA PRO A 43 -0.55 9.61 -10.35
C PRO A 43 -0.91 8.13 -10.48
N THR A 44 -1.37 7.74 -11.67
CA THR A 44 -1.88 6.39 -11.92
C THR A 44 -0.75 5.37 -11.90
N PRO A 45 -1.05 4.11 -11.54
CA PRO A 45 -0.10 3.02 -11.65
C PRO A 45 0.35 2.81 -13.10
N SER A 46 1.62 2.49 -13.30
CA SER A 46 2.15 2.15 -14.63
C SER A 46 3.21 1.06 -14.51
N PRO A 47 3.06 -0.07 -15.25
CA PRO A 47 4.07 -1.13 -15.29
C PRO A 47 5.03 -0.92 -16.46
N THR A 48 6.23 -1.52 -16.38
CA THR A 48 7.21 -1.50 -17.49
C THR A 48 7.26 -2.83 -18.29
N SER A 49 6.36 -3.79 -17.99
CA SER A 49 6.26 -5.14 -18.58
C SER A 49 7.30 -6.16 -18.12
N SER A 50 6.83 -7.28 -17.56
CA SER A 50 7.61 -8.48 -17.23
C SER A 50 6.66 -9.62 -16.85
N GLU A 51 6.95 -10.85 -17.29
CA GLU A 51 6.31 -12.04 -16.72
C GLU A 51 6.78 -12.22 -15.27
N LEU A 52 5.84 -12.24 -14.34
CA LEU A 52 6.12 -12.39 -12.92
C LEU A 52 6.33 -13.88 -12.58
N SER A 53 7.23 -14.18 -11.65
CA SER A 53 7.48 -15.57 -11.25
C SER A 53 8.04 -15.67 -9.85
N LEU A 54 7.83 -16.80 -9.18
CA LEU A 54 8.49 -17.13 -7.91
C LEU A 54 9.65 -18.13 -8.08
N THR A 55 9.87 -18.61 -9.31
CA THR A 55 10.81 -19.71 -9.58
C THR A 55 11.67 -19.53 -10.84
N ALA A 56 11.35 -18.55 -11.68
CA ALA A 56 12.14 -18.17 -12.86
C ALA A 56 12.64 -16.73 -12.73
N ASP A 57 13.75 -16.42 -13.39
CA ASP A 57 14.34 -15.08 -13.40
C ASP A 57 13.34 -14.06 -13.96
N PHE A 58 13.21 -12.91 -13.29
CA PHE A 58 12.43 -11.79 -13.81
C PHE A 58 12.94 -10.46 -13.28
N THR A 59 12.54 -9.38 -13.94
CA THR A 59 12.72 -8.02 -13.45
C THR A 59 11.47 -7.23 -13.74
N ALA A 60 10.85 -6.67 -12.71
CA ALA A 60 9.65 -5.87 -12.83
C ALA A 60 9.87 -4.47 -12.25
N SER A 61 9.18 -3.50 -12.81
CA SER A 61 9.09 -2.16 -12.22
C SER A 61 7.68 -1.61 -12.35
N SER A 62 7.26 -0.87 -11.34
CA SER A 62 5.96 -0.20 -11.30
C SER A 62 6.09 1.20 -10.72
N GLY A 63 5.42 2.15 -11.34
CA GLY A 63 5.29 3.53 -10.85
C GLY A 63 4.02 3.72 -10.04
N ASN A 64 4.10 4.46 -8.94
CA ASN A 64 2.98 4.95 -8.12
C ASN A 64 2.05 3.86 -7.56
N ALA A 65 2.53 2.63 -7.51
CA ALA A 65 1.83 1.46 -7.00
C ALA A 65 2.40 1.03 -5.65
N ASN A 66 2.61 1.99 -4.74
CA ASN A 66 3.30 1.75 -3.47
C ASN A 66 2.55 2.29 -2.26
N TYR A 67 2.76 1.63 -1.13
CA TYR A 67 2.31 2.08 0.18
C TYR A 67 3.28 1.67 1.29
N ILE A 68 3.23 2.37 2.42
CA ILE A 68 4.06 2.13 3.59
C ILE A 68 3.23 2.27 4.86
N TYR A 69 3.55 1.48 5.88
CA TYR A 69 3.03 1.66 7.23
C TYR A 69 4.03 1.20 8.29
N ALA A 70 3.79 1.59 9.54
CA ALA A 70 4.61 1.13 10.65
C ALA A 70 3.83 0.99 11.96
N PHE A 71 4.42 0.21 12.86
CA PHE A 71 4.02 0.05 14.26
C PHE A 71 5.17 0.44 15.17
N PHE A 72 4.85 0.95 16.36
CA PHE A 72 5.80 1.39 17.37
C PHE A 72 5.67 0.56 18.65
N THR A 73 6.81 0.14 19.20
CA THR A 73 6.92 -0.53 20.50
C THR A 73 7.80 0.30 21.44
N PRO A 74 7.29 0.78 22.59
CA PRO A 74 8.11 1.50 23.59
C PRO A 74 9.17 0.60 24.24
N ASP A 75 10.39 1.12 24.46
CA ASP A 75 11.46 0.42 25.18
C ASP A 75 11.13 0.19 26.66
N THR A 76 10.25 1.03 27.22
CA THR A 76 9.71 0.87 28.59
C THR A 76 8.78 -0.34 28.73
N GLY A 77 8.51 -1.06 27.63
CA GLY A 77 7.49 -2.10 27.54
C GLY A 77 6.11 -1.54 27.22
N GLY A 78 5.25 -2.38 26.66
CA GLY A 78 3.90 -2.03 26.24
C GLY A 78 3.40 -2.91 25.10
N THR A 79 2.15 -2.69 24.70
CA THR A 79 1.62 -3.26 23.45
C THR A 79 2.21 -2.50 22.28
N GLU A 80 2.60 -3.21 21.23
CA GLU A 80 2.94 -2.60 19.94
C GLU A 80 1.69 -1.95 19.34
N VAL A 81 1.80 -0.69 18.93
CA VAL A 81 0.67 0.12 18.45
C VAL A 81 0.94 0.67 17.07
N PHE A 82 -0.12 0.90 16.30
CA PHE A 82 -0.03 1.53 14.98
C PHE A 82 0.64 2.90 15.11
N ASN A 83 1.55 3.21 14.19
CA ASN A 83 2.29 4.49 14.20
C ASN A 83 1.84 5.41 13.07
N GLY A 84 1.46 4.86 11.91
CA GLY A 84 1.04 5.62 10.74
C GLY A 84 1.20 4.85 9.45
N GLY A 85 0.61 5.35 8.37
CA GLY A 85 0.70 4.77 7.04
C GLY A 85 0.32 5.76 5.95
N SER A 86 0.75 5.49 4.72
CA SER A 86 0.44 6.34 3.56
C SER A 86 0.72 5.63 2.24
N ARG A 87 0.13 6.16 1.16
CA ARG A 87 0.54 5.83 -0.21
C ARG A 87 1.79 6.59 -0.60
N ILE A 88 2.66 5.94 -1.35
CA ILE A 88 3.94 6.50 -1.76
C ILE A 88 4.03 6.55 -3.30
N ASN A 89 4.24 7.75 -3.82
CA ASN A 89 4.51 7.96 -5.23
C ASN A 89 5.98 7.63 -5.56
N GLY A 90 6.24 7.29 -6.82
CA GLY A 90 7.57 6.90 -7.30
C GLY A 90 7.65 5.44 -7.73
N ASN A 91 8.85 5.00 -8.10
CA ASN A 91 9.05 3.70 -8.71
C ASN A 91 9.51 2.65 -7.69
N GLY A 92 8.84 1.50 -7.71
CA GLY A 92 9.35 0.25 -7.18
C GLY A 92 10.05 -0.56 -8.26
N VAL A 93 11.08 -1.32 -7.90
CA VAL A 93 11.75 -2.29 -8.78
C VAL A 93 12.00 -3.57 -8.00
N ILE A 94 11.71 -4.72 -8.61
CA ILE A 94 12.08 -6.03 -8.10
C ILE A 94 12.85 -6.76 -9.19
N GLU A 95 13.99 -7.33 -8.83
CA GLU A 95 14.76 -8.25 -9.66
C GLU A 95 14.90 -9.56 -8.89
N PHE A 96 14.61 -10.66 -9.54
CA PHE A 96 14.77 -12.00 -8.99
C PHE A 96 15.58 -12.85 -9.97
N VAL A 97 16.57 -13.56 -9.43
CA VAL A 97 17.40 -14.53 -10.14
C VAL A 97 17.27 -15.85 -9.40
N ALA A 98 16.82 -16.89 -10.09
CA ALA A 98 16.62 -18.22 -9.53
C ALA A 98 17.94 -18.97 -9.32
N SER A 99 18.99 -18.67 -10.10
CA SER A 99 20.29 -19.31 -9.95
C SER A 99 21.49 -18.44 -10.35
N PRO A 100 22.38 -18.07 -9.42
CA PRO A 100 22.25 -18.24 -7.97
C PRO A 100 21.05 -17.47 -7.43
N ASP A 101 20.41 -18.03 -6.42
CA ASP A 101 19.22 -17.46 -5.80
C ASP A 101 19.50 -16.06 -5.25
N SER A 102 18.79 -15.06 -5.76
CA SER A 102 18.86 -13.69 -5.24
C SER A 102 17.63 -12.88 -5.58
N ALA A 103 17.28 -11.94 -4.71
CA ALA A 103 16.24 -10.95 -4.92
C ALA A 103 16.76 -9.55 -4.53
N SER A 104 16.45 -8.55 -5.35
CA SER A 104 16.83 -7.15 -5.14
C SER A 104 15.60 -6.26 -5.25
N PHE A 105 15.30 -5.51 -4.19
CA PHE A 105 14.12 -4.66 -4.12
C PHE A 105 14.49 -3.19 -3.93
N ILE A 106 13.96 -2.33 -4.79
CA ILE A 106 14.06 -0.87 -4.68
C ILE A 106 12.66 -0.32 -4.39
N PHE A 107 12.60 0.59 -3.43
CA PHE A 107 11.39 1.31 -3.05
C PHE A 107 11.67 2.83 -3.06
N PRO A 108 10.67 3.70 -3.30
CA PRO A 108 10.91 5.15 -3.49
C PRO A 108 11.67 5.87 -2.37
N ASP A 109 11.59 5.40 -1.13
CA ASP A 109 12.28 6.02 0.02
C ASP A 109 13.66 5.44 0.32
N LEU A 110 14.04 4.34 -0.34
CA LEU A 110 15.31 3.66 -0.15
C LEU A 110 16.39 4.30 -1.02
N SER A 111 17.53 4.61 -0.41
CA SER A 111 18.69 5.12 -1.14
C SER A 111 19.42 4.05 -1.93
N GLU A 112 19.32 2.78 -1.50
CA GLU A 112 19.91 1.62 -2.16
C GLU A 112 18.92 0.45 -2.13
N ALA A 113 19.11 -0.50 -3.04
CA ALA A 113 18.29 -1.71 -3.09
C ALA A 113 18.51 -2.58 -1.84
N ALA A 114 17.44 -3.16 -1.31
CA ALA A 114 17.51 -4.26 -0.37
C ALA A 114 17.82 -5.54 -1.13
N VAL A 115 18.98 -6.15 -0.86
CA VAL A 115 19.47 -7.34 -1.57
C VAL A 115 19.48 -8.54 -0.64
N PHE A 116 18.87 -9.63 -1.10
CA PHE A 116 18.82 -10.92 -0.43
C PHE A 116 19.44 -11.96 -1.35
N GLY A 117 20.37 -12.76 -0.83
CA GLY A 117 21.00 -13.84 -1.57
C GLY A 117 20.48 -15.21 -1.15
N ALA A 118 21.14 -16.25 -1.66
CA ALA A 118 20.79 -17.63 -1.39
C ALA A 118 20.88 -18.03 0.09
N ALA A 119 21.67 -17.31 0.90
CA ALA A 119 21.78 -17.56 2.34
C ALA A 119 20.57 -17.04 3.12
N GLU A 120 19.90 -16.01 2.58
CA GLU A 120 18.73 -15.38 3.16
C GLU A 120 17.42 -16.01 2.67
N PHE A 121 17.46 -16.91 1.68
CA PHE A 121 16.28 -17.63 1.21
C PHE A 121 15.74 -18.55 2.31
N VAL A 122 14.44 -18.44 2.58
CA VAL A 122 13.76 -19.22 3.63
C VAL A 122 12.80 -20.23 3.03
N SER A 123 11.89 -19.78 2.15
CA SER A 123 10.85 -20.65 1.60
C SER A 123 10.26 -20.15 0.29
N VAL A 124 9.67 -21.08 -0.45
CA VAL A 124 8.83 -20.81 -1.62
C VAL A 124 7.62 -21.76 -1.60
N SER A 125 6.44 -21.22 -1.89
CA SER A 125 5.19 -21.92 -2.11
C SER A 125 4.67 -21.61 -3.52
N ALA A 126 3.47 -22.06 -3.85
CA ALA A 126 2.83 -21.70 -5.12
C ALA A 126 2.58 -20.19 -5.25
N THR A 127 2.30 -19.50 -4.12
CA THR A 127 1.86 -18.10 -4.12
C THR A 127 2.78 -17.15 -3.39
N GLN A 128 3.83 -17.66 -2.74
CA GLN A 128 4.70 -16.82 -1.94
C GLN A 128 6.16 -17.29 -2.00
N ARG A 129 7.06 -16.32 -2.04
CA ARG A 129 8.49 -16.53 -1.80
C ARG A 129 8.98 -15.61 -0.70
N PHE A 130 9.80 -16.14 0.20
CA PHE A 130 10.21 -15.45 1.41
C PHE A 130 11.72 -15.50 1.64
N TYR A 131 12.28 -14.34 1.97
CA TYR A 131 13.67 -14.14 2.39
C TYR A 131 13.73 -13.46 3.75
N GLN A 132 14.76 -13.78 4.53
CA GLN A 132 15.01 -13.16 5.82
C GLN A 132 16.50 -12.87 6.03
N MET A 133 16.81 -11.65 6.45
CA MET A 133 18.15 -11.15 6.76
C MET A 133 18.12 -10.40 8.10
N GLY A 134 18.39 -11.11 9.20
CA GLY A 134 18.31 -10.52 10.53
C GLY A 134 16.90 -10.00 10.83
N THR A 135 16.77 -8.68 11.04
CA THR A 135 15.49 -7.99 11.29
C THR A 135 14.83 -7.47 10.02
N ALA A 136 15.38 -7.77 8.84
CA ALA A 136 14.79 -7.43 7.56
C ALA A 136 14.19 -8.69 6.89
N ALA A 137 13.08 -8.53 6.18
CA ALA A 137 12.47 -9.62 5.43
C ALA A 137 11.91 -9.13 4.10
N LEU A 138 11.88 -10.02 3.09
CA LEU A 138 11.27 -9.75 1.80
C LEU A 138 10.28 -10.86 1.47
N THR A 139 9.03 -10.47 1.23
CA THR A 139 7.97 -11.37 0.78
C THR A 139 7.55 -10.98 -0.63
N MET A 140 7.65 -11.90 -1.57
CA MET A 140 7.01 -11.80 -2.88
C MET A 140 5.75 -12.64 -2.85
N PHE A 141 4.59 -12.00 -2.84
CA PHE A 141 3.28 -12.62 -2.85
C PHE A 141 2.65 -12.47 -4.23
N LEU A 142 2.51 -13.59 -4.94
CA LEU A 142 1.94 -13.72 -6.27
C LEU A 142 0.79 -14.71 -6.15
N PRO A 143 -0.43 -14.27 -5.82
CA PRO A 143 -1.57 -15.17 -5.60
C PRO A 143 -1.95 -15.94 -6.86
N ASP A 144 -1.83 -15.29 -8.02
CA ASP A 144 -2.14 -15.82 -9.35
C ASP A 144 -0.93 -15.62 -10.28
N GLU A 145 -1.06 -14.92 -11.42
CA GLU A 145 0.02 -14.83 -12.43
C GLU A 145 0.42 -13.38 -12.76
N GLU A 146 -0.52 -12.44 -12.67
CA GLU A 146 -0.40 -11.12 -13.29
C GLU A 146 -0.18 -9.99 -12.30
N VAL A 147 -0.43 -10.19 -11.01
CA VAL A 147 -0.20 -9.19 -9.96
C VAL A 147 0.62 -9.76 -8.80
N MET A 148 1.78 -9.16 -8.53
CA MET A 148 2.63 -9.47 -7.38
C MET A 148 2.67 -8.30 -6.40
N ARG A 149 2.42 -8.57 -5.12
CA ARG A 149 2.82 -7.68 -4.02
C ARG A 149 4.18 -8.07 -3.48
N VAL A 150 5.13 -7.15 -3.51
CA VAL A 150 6.41 -7.29 -2.81
C VAL A 150 6.38 -6.45 -1.55
N THR A 151 6.57 -7.10 -0.41
CA THR A 151 6.64 -6.46 0.90
C THR A 151 8.05 -6.58 1.45
N TYR A 152 8.64 -5.45 1.83
CA TYR A 152 9.90 -5.36 2.55
C TYR A 152 9.65 -4.90 3.98
N ASP A 153 9.88 -5.82 4.92
CA ASP A 153 9.75 -5.63 6.36
C ASP A 153 11.10 -5.20 6.95
N LEU A 154 11.04 -4.23 7.87
CA LEU A 154 12.15 -3.81 8.71
C LEU A 154 11.68 -3.75 10.17
N ASP A 155 12.17 -4.67 10.98
CA ASP A 155 11.92 -4.75 12.41
C ASP A 155 13.05 -4.08 13.21
N ASP A 156 12.75 -3.78 14.47
CA ASP A 156 13.69 -3.26 15.48
C ASP A 156 14.44 -1.99 15.09
N GLN A 157 13.81 -1.10 14.30
CA GLN A 157 14.41 0.19 13.94
C GLN A 157 14.33 1.16 15.13
N PRO A 158 15.46 1.68 15.66
CA PRO A 158 15.41 2.64 16.77
C PRO A 158 14.59 3.88 16.41
N PHE A 159 13.66 4.26 17.28
CA PHE A 159 12.75 5.39 17.07
C PHE A 159 12.35 6.07 18.38
N THR A 160 11.93 7.32 18.27
CA THR A 160 11.41 8.07 19.42
C THR A 160 10.07 8.69 19.05
N ARG A 161 9.03 8.34 19.78
CA ARG A 161 7.68 8.88 19.63
C ARG A 161 7.29 9.66 20.86
N ASN A 162 6.92 10.93 20.71
CA ASN A 162 6.49 11.78 21.84
C ASN A 162 7.46 11.75 23.04
N SER A 163 8.77 11.78 22.77
CA SER A 163 9.86 11.66 23.77
C SER A 163 9.98 10.29 24.45
N VAL A 164 9.30 9.26 23.96
CA VAL A 164 9.43 7.87 24.40
C VAL A 164 10.31 7.11 23.41
N GLU A 165 11.42 6.56 23.87
CA GLU A 165 12.29 5.69 23.09
C GLU A 165 11.63 4.32 22.86
N GLY A 166 11.93 3.70 21.72
CA GLY A 166 11.37 2.42 21.32
C GLY A 166 11.88 1.97 19.96
N THR A 167 11.17 1.02 19.38
CA THR A 167 11.46 0.48 18.05
C THR A 167 10.26 0.64 17.10
N LEU A 168 10.57 0.77 15.81
CA LEU A 168 9.60 0.67 14.73
C LEU A 168 9.73 -0.66 14.00
N ARG A 169 8.57 -1.25 13.72
CA ARG A 169 8.37 -2.25 12.67
C ARG A 169 7.70 -1.59 11.49
N SER A 170 8.38 -1.48 10.36
CA SER A 170 7.86 -0.81 9.16
C SER A 170 7.74 -1.78 7.99
N ARG A 171 6.71 -1.60 7.18
CA ARG A 171 6.49 -2.37 5.96
C ARG A 171 6.38 -1.45 4.75
N ARG A 172 7.16 -1.76 3.72
CA ARG A 172 7.09 -1.12 2.40
C ARG A 172 6.52 -2.12 1.41
N SER A 173 5.42 -1.76 0.76
CA SER A 173 4.74 -2.63 -0.17
C SER A 173 4.66 -1.97 -1.54
N ALA A 174 5.11 -2.67 -2.57
CA ALA A 174 4.97 -2.28 -3.97
C ALA A 174 4.20 -3.36 -4.74
N ILE A 175 3.30 -2.94 -5.62
CA ILE A 175 2.55 -3.83 -6.50
C ILE A 175 3.19 -3.79 -7.89
N PHE A 176 3.55 -4.95 -8.41
CA PHE A 176 4.04 -5.17 -9.76
C PHE A 176 2.97 -5.93 -10.52
N PHE A 177 2.75 -5.57 -11.78
CA PHE A 177 1.67 -6.16 -12.55
C PHE A 177 1.95 -6.16 -14.05
N SER A 178 1.38 -7.10 -14.78
CA SER A 178 1.42 -7.14 -16.24
C SER A 178 0.40 -6.15 -16.83
N PRO A 179 0.78 -5.35 -17.85
CA PRO A 179 -0.15 -4.44 -18.50
C PRO A 179 -1.21 -5.20 -19.30
N VAL A 180 -2.40 -4.60 -19.40
CA VAL A 180 -3.41 -5.03 -20.38
C VAL A 180 -2.91 -4.78 -21.79
N THR A 181 -2.90 -5.83 -22.62
CA THR A 181 -2.48 -5.74 -24.03
C THR A 181 -3.63 -5.94 -25.01
N THR A 182 -4.73 -6.56 -24.57
CA THR A 182 -5.93 -6.73 -25.39
C THR A 182 -6.53 -5.39 -25.77
N THR A 183 -6.83 -5.23 -27.06
CA THR A 183 -7.50 -4.05 -27.61
C THR A 183 -9.01 -4.26 -27.77
N THR A 184 -9.51 -5.43 -27.38
CA THR A 184 -10.93 -5.76 -27.48
C THR A 184 -11.70 -5.05 -26.38
N ASP A 185 -12.82 -4.40 -26.71
CA ASP A 185 -13.69 -3.76 -25.73
C ASP A 185 -14.23 -4.78 -24.71
N ILE A 186 -14.46 -4.34 -23.48
CA ILE A 186 -15.11 -5.17 -22.46
C ILE A 186 -16.58 -5.35 -22.88
N ALA A 187 -16.93 -6.56 -23.31
CA ALA A 187 -18.27 -6.84 -23.84
C ALA A 187 -19.24 -7.38 -22.78
N SER A 188 -18.73 -7.84 -21.64
CA SER A 188 -19.50 -8.43 -20.54
C SER A 188 -18.89 -8.07 -19.21
N THR A 189 -19.70 -8.16 -18.15
CA THR A 189 -19.25 -7.95 -16.78
C THR A 189 -18.08 -8.87 -16.42
N LEU A 190 -17.01 -8.29 -15.88
CA LEU A 190 -15.89 -9.00 -15.27
C LEU A 190 -16.04 -8.95 -13.75
N THR A 191 -15.65 -10.01 -13.06
CA THR A 191 -15.81 -10.14 -11.60
C THR A 191 -14.55 -10.73 -11.03
N TYR A 192 -13.95 -10.03 -10.07
CA TYR A 192 -12.69 -10.38 -9.45
C TYR A 192 -12.92 -10.62 -7.97
N SER A 193 -12.47 -11.75 -7.43
CA SER A 193 -12.54 -12.07 -6.00
C SER A 193 -11.13 -12.11 -5.43
N GLY A 194 -10.93 -11.49 -4.27
CA GLY A 194 -9.57 -11.23 -3.81
C GLY A 194 -9.44 -10.87 -2.35
N ASP A 195 -8.24 -11.06 -1.84
CA ASP A 195 -7.89 -10.75 -0.46
C ASP A 195 -7.43 -9.28 -0.32
N ILE A 196 -7.64 -8.73 0.86
CA ILE A 196 -7.23 -7.38 1.23
C ILE A 196 -6.10 -7.47 2.26
N ASP A 197 -4.96 -6.85 1.95
CA ASP A 197 -3.94 -6.51 2.94
C ASP A 197 -4.21 -5.10 3.43
N VAL A 198 -4.41 -4.94 4.73
CA VAL A 198 -4.73 -3.65 5.34
C VAL A 198 -4.00 -3.51 6.66
N ALA A 199 -3.47 -2.31 6.89
CA ALA A 199 -2.99 -1.86 8.17
C ALA A 199 -3.58 -0.49 8.46
N GLY A 200 -3.72 -0.16 9.73
CA GLY A 200 -4.28 1.12 10.13
C GLY A 200 -4.71 1.17 11.57
N GLY A 201 -5.42 2.24 11.89
CA GLY A 201 -5.92 2.54 13.22
C GLY A 201 -5.55 3.95 13.67
N ASP A 202 -5.86 4.23 14.92
CA ASP A 202 -5.49 5.46 15.61
C ASP A 202 -4.01 5.36 16.05
N PRO A 203 -3.12 6.24 15.54
CA PRO A 203 -1.72 6.28 15.89
C PRO A 203 -1.49 6.29 17.41
N GLY A 204 -0.91 5.20 17.91
CA GLY A 204 -0.55 5.03 19.31
C GLY A 204 -1.57 4.39 20.20
N VAL A 205 -2.74 4.09 19.66
CA VAL A 205 -3.85 3.52 20.40
C VAL A 205 -4.16 2.13 19.86
N THR A 206 -4.36 2.02 18.54
CA THR A 206 -4.71 0.74 17.91
C THR A 206 -3.55 -0.24 18.02
N ALA A 207 -3.78 -1.40 18.62
CA ALA A 207 -2.78 -2.45 18.75
C ALA A 207 -2.43 -3.06 17.39
N ALA A 208 -1.19 -3.54 17.24
CA ALA A 208 -0.80 -4.26 16.04
C ALA A 208 -1.66 -5.51 15.81
N ASP A 209 -1.87 -5.85 14.55
CA ASP A 209 -2.54 -7.06 14.07
C ASP A 209 -4.02 -7.22 14.52
N THR A 210 -4.68 -6.17 15.01
CA THR A 210 -6.12 -6.18 15.32
C THR A 210 -7.00 -5.78 14.14
N VAL A 211 -6.44 -5.07 13.15
CA VAL A 211 -7.13 -4.60 11.95
C VAL A 211 -7.10 -5.65 10.86
N SER A 212 -8.25 -5.85 10.21
CA SER A 212 -8.45 -6.88 9.18
C SER A 212 -9.51 -6.42 8.18
N ALA A 213 -9.53 -7.06 7.00
CA ALA A 213 -10.60 -6.94 6.04
C ALA A 213 -10.91 -8.33 5.45
N PRO A 214 -12.19 -8.69 5.27
CA PRO A 214 -12.55 -9.95 4.64
C PRO A 214 -12.26 -9.89 3.14
N GLN A 215 -12.18 -11.08 2.53
CA GLN A 215 -12.20 -11.21 1.08
C GLN A 215 -13.41 -10.45 0.50
N THR A 216 -13.21 -9.76 -0.62
CA THR A 216 -14.27 -9.01 -1.30
C THR A 216 -14.23 -9.25 -2.81
N THR A 217 -15.28 -8.77 -3.47
CA THR A 217 -15.45 -8.87 -4.91
C THR A 217 -15.58 -7.50 -5.55
N PHE A 218 -14.83 -7.27 -6.61
CA PHE A 218 -14.98 -6.10 -7.48
C PHE A 218 -15.55 -6.51 -8.83
N THR A 219 -16.34 -5.61 -9.41
CA THR A 219 -17.03 -5.86 -10.68
C THR A 219 -16.69 -4.75 -11.66
N VAL A 220 -16.23 -5.12 -12.85
CA VAL A 220 -16.14 -4.19 -14.00
C VAL A 220 -17.37 -4.37 -14.85
N THR A 221 -18.19 -3.34 -14.93
CA THR A 221 -19.42 -3.33 -15.73
C THR A 221 -19.17 -2.59 -17.03
N PRO A 222 -19.44 -3.21 -18.19
CA PRO A 222 -19.24 -2.55 -19.48
C PRO A 222 -20.29 -1.46 -19.71
N GLY A 223 -19.90 -0.37 -20.37
CA GLY A 223 -20.78 0.77 -20.57
C GLY A 223 -20.33 1.71 -21.69
N THR A 224 -20.90 2.93 -21.72
CA THR A 224 -20.32 4.02 -22.53
C THR A 224 -18.93 4.37 -22.02
N ASP A 225 -18.77 4.32 -20.70
CA ASP A 225 -17.49 4.19 -20.02
C ASP A 225 -17.59 2.90 -19.19
N ASP A 226 -16.58 2.05 -19.24
CA ASP A 226 -16.50 0.89 -18.36
C ASP A 226 -16.26 1.37 -16.92
N THR A 227 -16.90 0.74 -15.95
CA THR A 227 -16.80 1.16 -14.54
C THR A 227 -16.46 0.00 -13.63
N ILE A 228 -15.49 0.19 -12.76
CA ILE A 228 -15.21 -0.72 -11.64
C ILE A 228 -16.00 -0.29 -10.41
N SER A 229 -16.60 -1.24 -9.70
CA SER A 229 -17.28 -0.99 -8.42
C SER A 229 -17.11 -2.13 -7.41
N GLY A 230 -17.16 -1.77 -6.13
CA GLY A 230 -17.11 -2.69 -5.00
C GLY A 230 -16.90 -1.95 -3.68
N THR A 231 -16.83 -2.70 -2.57
CA THR A 231 -16.66 -2.12 -1.23
C THR A 231 -15.58 -2.85 -0.45
N ILE A 232 -14.70 -2.09 0.20
CA ILE A 232 -13.74 -2.58 1.19
C ILE A 232 -14.29 -2.26 2.57
N ALA A 233 -14.61 -3.30 3.35
CA ALA A 233 -14.99 -3.15 4.75
C ALA A 233 -13.79 -3.49 5.64
N ILE A 234 -13.46 -2.60 6.58
CA ILE A 234 -12.35 -2.79 7.52
C ILE A 234 -12.90 -2.99 8.92
N PHE A 235 -12.32 -3.94 9.63
CA PHE A 235 -12.74 -4.33 10.96
C PHE A 235 -11.56 -4.30 11.93
N GLU A 236 -11.83 -3.89 13.16
CA GLU A 236 -10.92 -4.10 14.29
C GLU A 236 -11.49 -5.18 15.22
N THR A 237 -10.62 -6.10 15.63
CA THR A 237 -10.95 -7.14 16.59
C THR A 237 -10.28 -6.88 17.93
N VAL A 238 -11.06 -6.47 18.93
CA VAL A 238 -10.59 -6.27 20.31
C VAL A 238 -11.30 -7.27 21.23
N ALA A 239 -10.53 -8.02 22.01
CA ALA A 239 -11.06 -9.03 22.94
C ALA A 239 -12.09 -9.97 22.28
N SER A 240 -11.80 -10.45 21.06
CA SER A 240 -12.66 -11.30 20.22
C SER A 240 -13.97 -10.66 19.73
N THR A 241 -14.15 -9.36 19.94
CA THR A 241 -15.27 -8.60 19.37
C THR A 241 -14.79 -7.89 18.11
N GLN A 242 -15.37 -8.25 16.97
CA GLN A 242 -15.07 -7.63 15.69
C GLN A 242 -16.06 -6.49 15.44
N THR A 243 -15.53 -5.28 15.21
CA THR A 243 -16.31 -4.08 14.92
C THR A 243 -15.87 -3.52 13.58
N GLN A 244 -16.82 -3.18 12.70
CA GLN A 244 -16.49 -2.48 11.47
C GLN A 244 -16.11 -1.03 11.81
N ILE A 245 -14.98 -0.58 11.29
CA ILE A 245 -14.37 0.73 11.57
C ILE A 245 -14.10 1.57 10.33
N ALA A 246 -14.31 1.00 9.14
CA ALA A 246 -14.35 1.74 7.87
C ALA A 246 -15.14 0.98 6.78
N SER A 247 -15.60 1.71 5.76
CA SER A 247 -16.29 1.21 4.57
C SER A 247 -15.95 2.06 3.35
N PHE A 248 -15.03 1.60 2.51
CA PHE A 248 -14.63 2.33 1.31
C PHE A 248 -15.40 1.85 0.08
N GLU A 249 -16.33 2.68 -0.38
CA GLU A 249 -16.96 2.50 -1.69
C GLU A 249 -15.99 2.90 -2.79
N ILE A 250 -15.69 1.96 -3.68
CA ILE A 250 -14.89 2.19 -4.87
C ILE A 250 -15.85 2.25 -6.05
N SER A 251 -15.75 3.33 -6.83
CA SER A 251 -16.51 3.50 -8.06
C SER A 251 -15.74 4.42 -8.99
N ALA A 252 -15.17 3.87 -10.05
CA ALA A 252 -14.35 4.63 -10.99
C ALA A 252 -14.56 4.18 -12.43
N LYS A 253 -14.32 5.10 -13.36
CA LYS A 253 -14.19 4.76 -14.78
C LYS A 253 -12.87 4.02 -15.00
N VAL A 254 -12.91 2.97 -15.79
CA VAL A 254 -11.73 2.22 -16.23
C VAL A 254 -11.19 2.87 -17.50
N GLY A 255 -9.96 3.34 -17.45
CA GLY A 255 -9.27 3.91 -18.62
C GLY A 255 -8.91 2.82 -19.64
N ALA A 256 -8.56 3.24 -20.86
CA ALA A 256 -8.23 2.32 -21.96
C ALA A 256 -7.07 1.35 -21.64
N GLY A 257 -6.15 1.74 -20.76
CA GLY A 257 -5.06 0.89 -20.27
C GLY A 257 -5.40 0.07 -19.01
N GLY A 258 -6.67 -0.02 -18.64
CA GLY A 258 -7.13 -0.73 -17.43
C GLY A 258 -6.96 0.05 -16.12
N THR A 259 -6.29 1.20 -16.12
CA THR A 259 -6.06 2.01 -14.92
C THR A 259 -7.29 2.79 -14.48
N PHE A 260 -7.46 2.98 -13.19
CA PHE A 260 -8.51 3.79 -12.59
C PHE A 260 -8.05 4.43 -11.27
N ASP A 261 -8.70 5.52 -10.90
CA ASP A 261 -8.46 6.24 -9.65
C ASP A 261 -9.75 6.89 -9.15
N GLY A 262 -9.77 7.25 -7.86
CA GLY A 262 -10.90 7.94 -7.27
C GLY A 262 -10.65 8.39 -5.84
N ALA A 263 -11.64 9.07 -5.29
CA ALA A 263 -11.65 9.54 -3.92
C ALA A 263 -12.43 8.56 -3.03
N ILE A 264 -12.01 8.46 -1.77
CA ILE A 264 -12.74 7.79 -0.70
C ILE A 264 -13.48 8.86 0.08
N SER A 265 -14.77 8.62 0.33
CA SER A 265 -15.62 9.46 1.18
C SER A 265 -16.50 8.55 2.02
N ASP A 266 -16.04 8.19 3.21
CA ASP A 266 -16.78 7.38 4.16
C ASP A 266 -17.37 8.27 5.26
N THR A 267 -18.60 8.72 5.02
CA THR A 267 -19.32 9.61 5.94
C THR A 267 -19.71 8.92 7.25
N THR A 268 -19.76 7.58 7.28
CA THR A 268 -20.17 6.83 8.47
C THR A 268 -19.06 6.85 9.52
N TYR A 269 -17.81 6.76 9.08
CA TYR A 269 -16.64 6.70 9.94
C TYR A 269 -15.76 7.94 9.88
N ALA A 270 -16.24 9.00 9.19
CA ALA A 270 -15.56 10.28 8.99
C ALA A 270 -14.18 10.13 8.32
N LEU A 271 -14.04 9.25 7.32
CA LEU A 271 -12.77 9.05 6.61
C LEU A 271 -12.82 9.62 5.21
N THR A 272 -11.73 10.28 4.79
CA THR A 272 -11.51 10.71 3.41
C THR A 272 -10.18 10.22 2.89
N GLY A 273 -10.06 10.06 1.58
CA GLY A 273 -8.84 9.50 1.02
C GLY A 273 -8.89 9.32 -0.48
N ASN A 274 -8.06 8.42 -0.97
CA ASN A 274 -8.01 8.09 -2.38
C ASN A 274 -7.69 6.61 -2.60
N TYR A 275 -7.98 6.15 -3.79
CA TYR A 275 -7.53 4.87 -4.30
C TYR A 275 -7.02 5.01 -5.72
N VAL A 276 -6.16 4.09 -6.11
CA VAL A 276 -5.80 3.81 -7.50
C VAL A 276 -5.82 2.31 -7.72
N GLY A 277 -5.94 1.90 -8.96
CA GLY A 277 -5.78 0.52 -9.34
C GLY A 277 -5.58 0.36 -10.84
N ALA A 278 -5.39 -0.89 -11.24
CA ALA A 278 -5.41 -1.25 -12.65
C ALA A 278 -5.91 -2.69 -12.81
N LEU A 279 -6.55 -2.94 -13.95
CA LEU A 279 -6.64 -4.28 -14.51
C LEU A 279 -5.25 -4.74 -14.96
N ALA A 280 -4.99 -6.03 -14.85
CA ALA A 280 -3.71 -6.65 -15.14
C ALA A 280 -3.89 -7.95 -15.95
N GLY A 281 -2.84 -8.32 -16.67
CA GLY A 281 -2.83 -9.45 -17.58
C GLY A 281 -3.33 -9.10 -18.98
N ASP A 282 -2.92 -9.90 -19.96
CA ASP A 282 -3.15 -9.62 -21.38
C ASP A 282 -4.64 -9.40 -21.70
N ASP A 283 -5.53 -10.24 -21.15
CA ASP A 283 -6.98 -10.16 -21.31
C ASP A 283 -7.73 -9.72 -20.04
N ARG A 284 -7.04 -9.02 -19.11
CA ARG A 284 -7.61 -8.42 -17.87
C ARG A 284 -8.05 -9.48 -16.85
N GLU A 285 -7.22 -10.51 -16.67
CA GLU A 285 -7.44 -11.65 -15.78
C GLU A 285 -7.45 -11.25 -14.30
N GLU A 286 -6.74 -10.20 -13.94
CA GLU A 286 -6.59 -9.76 -12.56
C GLU A 286 -6.84 -8.26 -12.40
N VAL A 287 -6.98 -7.84 -11.15
CA VAL A 287 -7.07 -6.43 -10.76
C VAL A 287 -6.38 -6.22 -9.42
N PHE A 288 -5.81 -5.04 -9.25
CA PHE A 288 -5.40 -4.59 -7.92
C PHE A 288 -5.93 -3.19 -7.62
N ILE A 289 -6.05 -2.90 -6.32
CA ILE A 289 -6.40 -1.58 -5.80
C ILE A 289 -5.42 -1.27 -4.66
N ILE A 290 -4.90 -0.05 -4.61
CA ILE A 290 -4.18 0.50 -3.46
C ILE A 290 -4.97 1.69 -2.95
N PHE A 291 -5.20 1.72 -1.65
CA PHE A 291 -6.00 2.76 -1.02
C PHE A 291 -5.28 3.36 0.18
N SER A 292 -5.62 4.61 0.48
CA SER A 292 -5.34 5.21 1.78
C SER A 292 -6.48 6.15 2.14
N ALA A 293 -6.91 6.08 3.39
CA ALA A 293 -7.89 6.98 3.98
C ALA A 293 -7.40 7.45 5.34
N ILE A 294 -7.69 8.69 5.66
CA ILE A 294 -7.38 9.33 6.92
C ILE A 294 -8.67 9.93 7.48
N ASP A 295 -8.65 10.20 8.78
CA ASP A 295 -9.69 10.98 9.40
C ASP A 295 -9.88 12.33 8.68
N SER A 296 -11.15 12.71 8.54
CA SER A 296 -11.58 13.87 7.77
C SER A 296 -11.84 15.11 8.62
N ASP A 297 -11.83 14.97 9.95
CA ASP A 297 -12.03 16.02 10.94
C ASP A 297 -10.76 16.23 11.78
N PRO A 298 -9.83 17.10 11.35
CA PRO A 298 -8.59 17.34 12.08
C PRO A 298 -8.78 18.00 13.46
N ASP A 299 -10.02 18.34 13.84
CA ASP A 299 -10.36 19.00 15.09
C ASP A 299 -10.88 18.02 16.17
N ASP A 300 -11.06 16.75 15.87
CA ASP A 300 -11.39 15.72 16.86
C ASP A 300 -10.15 14.94 17.34
N ASP A 301 -10.32 14.08 18.36
CA ASP A 301 -9.21 13.28 18.91
C ASP A 301 -8.92 12.02 18.05
N ASP A 302 -9.58 11.86 16.89
CA ASP A 302 -9.53 10.67 16.06
C ASP A 302 -8.54 10.84 14.89
N ASP A 303 -7.31 10.38 15.08
CA ASP A 303 -6.28 10.48 14.05
C ASP A 303 -6.22 9.21 13.16
N ARG A 304 -7.33 8.48 12.99
CA ARG A 304 -7.32 7.18 12.29
C ARG A 304 -6.80 7.28 10.87
N VAL A 305 -5.90 6.35 10.52
CA VAL A 305 -5.39 6.16 9.16
C VAL A 305 -5.49 4.71 8.76
N PHE A 306 -5.91 4.44 7.52
CA PHE A 306 -5.90 3.12 6.89
C PHE A 306 -5.15 3.17 5.57
N VAL A 307 -4.37 2.13 5.31
CA VAL A 307 -3.65 1.95 4.05
C VAL A 307 -3.58 0.46 3.72
N GLY A 308 -3.64 0.13 2.44
CA GLY A 308 -3.63 -1.27 2.05
C GLY A 308 -3.69 -1.50 0.55
N SER A 309 -3.77 -2.78 0.21
CA SER A 309 -4.00 -3.23 -1.16
C SER A 309 -5.00 -4.37 -1.22
N TYR A 310 -5.69 -4.45 -2.36
CA TYR A 310 -6.50 -5.57 -2.79
C TYR A 310 -5.86 -6.18 -4.04
N ILE A 311 -5.87 -7.50 -4.15
CA ILE A 311 -5.51 -8.24 -5.37
C ILE A 311 -6.60 -9.29 -5.59
N GLY A 312 -7.18 -9.34 -6.79
CA GLY A 312 -8.20 -10.32 -7.15
C GLY A 312 -8.12 -10.81 -8.59
N ASN A 313 -8.66 -12.00 -8.80
CA ASN A 313 -8.82 -12.73 -10.08
C ASN A 313 -10.31 -13.07 -10.27
#